data_AF-A0A961QLB3-F1
#
_entry.id   AF-A0A961QLB3-F1
#
_cell.length_a   1.000
_cell.length_b   1.000
_cell.length_c   1.000
_cell.angle_alpha   90.00
_cell.angle_beta   90.00
_cell.angle_gamma   90.00
#
_symmetry.space_group_name_H-M   'P 1'
#
loop_
_entity.id
_entity.type
_entity.pdbx_description
1 polymer ?
#
loop_
_entity_poly.entity_id
_entity_poly.type
_entity_poly.pdbx_seq_one_letter_code
_entity_poly.pdbx_strand_id
1 'polypeptide(L)'
;MPTRTDLLRAALAALGLWLLALPAWAQCRSETFEDQSFAVCEAAAGEDLRLFLNDGEGQVFGSFARIEAALAAQGQQLLFAMNAGMFHPDRRPVGLYVEEHEQRARLVTREGPGNFGMLPNGVFCISDGGFSIIESHDYADTHPDCRFATQSGPMLVIDGALHPRFQPDSTSVFIRNGVGVSEDGQRAVFVISDQPVTFHRFARFFRDVLGLNRALYLDGSVSRLYAPGLERSDWGMPMGPVVGLVAPIG
;
A
#
# COMPACT_ATOMS: atom_id res chain seq x y z
N MET A 1 -4.10 -30.08 -61.14
CA MET A 1 -2.76 -30.09 -60.51
C MET A 1 -2.48 -28.68 -60.03
N PRO A 2 -2.48 -28.41 -58.72
CA PRO A 2 -2.27 -27.08 -58.20
C PRO A 2 -0.79 -26.71 -58.32
N THR A 3 -0.52 -25.46 -58.70
CA THR A 3 0.82 -24.92 -58.93
C THR A 3 1.55 -24.67 -57.62
N ARG A 4 2.87 -24.90 -57.63
CA ARG A 4 3.80 -24.85 -56.48
C ARG A 4 3.86 -23.48 -55.77
N THR A 5 3.23 -22.46 -56.34
CA THR A 5 3.17 -21.07 -55.86
C THR A 5 1.99 -20.77 -54.94
N ASP A 6 0.95 -21.60 -54.93
CA ASP A 6 -0.26 -21.37 -54.11
C ASP A 6 -0.14 -21.93 -52.68
N LEU A 7 0.85 -22.79 -52.44
CA LEU A 7 1.15 -23.35 -51.10
C LEU A 7 1.98 -22.40 -50.21
N LEU A 8 2.58 -21.35 -50.79
CA LEU A 8 3.43 -20.40 -50.06
C LEU A 8 2.67 -19.19 -49.51
N ARG A 9 1.43 -18.94 -49.97
CA ARG A 9 0.59 -17.83 -49.46
C ARG A 9 -0.32 -18.24 -48.30
N ALA A 10 -0.48 -19.53 -48.03
CA ALA A 10 -1.27 -20.03 -46.91
C ALA A 10 -0.45 -20.25 -45.62
N ALA A 11 0.88 -20.08 -45.65
CA ALA A 11 1.76 -20.37 -44.52
C ALA A 11 2.15 -19.16 -43.66
N LEU A 12 1.61 -17.96 -43.95
CA LEU A 12 2.05 -16.70 -43.31
C LEU A 12 0.97 -15.99 -42.46
N ALA A 13 -0.20 -16.59 -42.25
CA ALA A 13 -1.32 -15.95 -41.54
C ALA A 13 -1.73 -16.66 -40.24
N ALA A 14 -0.77 -17.28 -39.55
CA ALA A 14 -1.00 -17.87 -38.23
C ALA A 14 0.22 -17.69 -37.30
N LEU A 15 0.84 -16.50 -37.31
CA LEU A 15 1.54 -16.06 -36.11
C LEU A 15 0.46 -15.57 -35.14
N GLY A 16 -0.14 -16.52 -34.42
CA GLY A 16 -0.94 -16.18 -33.25
C GLY A 16 -0.03 -15.38 -32.30
N LEU A 17 -0.34 -14.11 -32.10
CA LEU A 17 0.15 -13.36 -30.95
C LEU A 17 -0.37 -14.09 -29.72
N TRP A 18 0.43 -15.01 -29.21
CA TRP A 18 0.36 -15.39 -27.81
C TRP A 18 0.89 -14.17 -27.05
N LEU A 19 -0.01 -13.22 -26.79
CA LEU A 19 0.14 -12.31 -25.65
C LEU A 19 0.15 -13.22 -24.42
N LEU A 20 1.34 -13.72 -24.08
CA LEU A 20 1.59 -14.25 -22.76
C LEU A 20 1.33 -13.08 -21.83
N ALA A 21 0.13 -13.05 -21.25
CA ALA A 21 -0.14 -12.23 -20.09
C ALA A 21 0.88 -12.69 -19.05
N LEU A 22 1.97 -11.92 -18.93
CA LEU A 22 2.92 -12.11 -17.84
C LEU A 22 2.07 -12.05 -16.58
N PRO A 23 2.12 -13.08 -15.74
CA PRO A 23 1.24 -13.12 -14.61
C PRO A 23 1.58 -11.91 -13.74
N ALA A 24 0.58 -11.10 -13.43
CA ALA A 24 0.70 -9.90 -12.62
C ALA A 24 1.01 -10.32 -11.17
N TRP A 25 2.25 -10.73 -10.93
CA TRP A 25 2.76 -10.96 -9.60
C TRP A 25 3.17 -9.58 -9.10
N ALA A 26 2.67 -9.18 -7.94
CA ALA A 26 2.88 -7.86 -7.40
C ALA A 26 4.35 -7.43 -7.53
N GLN A 27 4.54 -6.28 -8.18
CA GLN A 27 5.83 -5.80 -8.68
C GLN A 27 6.65 -5.13 -7.59
N CYS A 28 6.84 -5.80 -6.46
CA CYS A 28 7.77 -5.33 -5.46
C CYS A 28 9.17 -5.24 -6.09
N ARG A 29 9.76 -4.05 -6.07
CA ARG A 29 11.10 -3.77 -6.61
C ARG A 29 11.90 -2.93 -5.63
N SER A 30 13.22 -2.97 -5.77
CA SER A 30 14.11 -2.04 -5.07
C SER A 30 14.38 -0.81 -5.93
N GLU A 31 14.34 0.37 -5.31
CA GLU A 31 14.71 1.64 -5.93
C GLU A 31 15.69 2.40 -5.02
N THR A 32 16.53 3.25 -5.61
CA THR A 32 17.51 4.05 -4.87
C THR A 32 17.29 5.53 -5.09
N PHE A 33 17.34 6.31 -4.00
CA PHE A 33 17.24 7.77 -4.04
C PHE A 33 18.10 8.40 -2.94
N GLU A 34 18.94 9.37 -3.30
CA GLU A 34 19.89 10.03 -2.40
C GLU A 34 20.71 9.03 -1.55
N ASP A 35 21.25 8.00 -2.23
CA ASP A 35 22.05 6.90 -1.67
C ASP A 35 21.33 6.00 -0.66
N GLN A 36 19.98 6.06 -0.59
CA GLN A 36 19.16 5.19 0.25
C GLN A 36 18.32 4.24 -0.60
N SER A 37 18.16 3.00 -0.13
CA SER A 37 17.34 1.98 -0.78
C SER A 37 15.91 1.99 -0.24
N PHE A 38 14.97 1.75 -1.14
CA PHE A 38 13.54 1.65 -0.84
C PHE A 38 12.99 0.39 -1.52
N ALA A 39 12.15 -0.35 -0.81
CA ALA A 39 11.30 -1.36 -1.44
C ALA A 39 9.96 -0.70 -1.82
N VAL A 40 9.54 -0.90 -3.07
CA VAL A 40 8.36 -0.32 -3.68
C VAL A 40 7.48 -1.44 -4.21
N CYS A 41 6.29 -1.61 -3.63
CA CYS A 41 5.26 -2.57 -4.05
C CYS A 41 4.06 -1.81 -4.61
N GLU A 42 3.36 -2.38 -5.59
CA GLU A 42 2.24 -1.69 -6.25
C GLU A 42 1.00 -2.58 -6.30
N ALA A 43 -0.16 -1.93 -6.28
CA ALA A 43 -1.46 -2.53 -6.55
C ALA A 43 -2.23 -1.65 -7.54
N ALA A 44 -2.91 -2.28 -8.48
CA ALA A 44 -3.79 -1.65 -9.45
C ALA A 44 -5.27 -1.74 -9.00
N ALA A 45 -6.07 -0.77 -9.42
CA ALA A 45 -7.51 -0.83 -9.21
C ALA A 45 -8.11 -2.08 -9.86
N GLY A 46 -9.06 -2.71 -9.16
CA GLY A 46 -9.64 -4.01 -9.54
C GLY A 46 -8.85 -5.22 -9.03
N GLU A 47 -7.62 -5.04 -8.54
CA GLU A 47 -6.95 -6.09 -7.79
C GLU A 47 -7.46 -6.17 -6.34
N ASP A 48 -7.23 -7.32 -5.70
CA ASP A 48 -7.77 -7.64 -4.39
C ASP A 48 -6.87 -7.14 -3.25
N LEU A 49 -6.80 -5.82 -3.13
CA LEU A 49 -6.12 -5.14 -2.02
C LEU A 49 -7.07 -5.01 -0.81
N ARG A 50 -6.65 -5.54 0.34
CA ARG A 50 -7.45 -5.61 1.56
C ARG A 50 -6.73 -5.04 2.78
N LEU A 51 -7.50 -4.71 3.81
CA LEU A 51 -6.99 -4.54 5.17
C LEU A 51 -7.31 -5.79 6.01
N PHE A 52 -6.43 -6.09 6.95
CA PHE A 52 -6.55 -7.20 7.90
C PHE A 52 -6.26 -6.68 9.30
N LEU A 53 -7.15 -6.96 10.25
CA LEU A 53 -6.91 -6.70 11.67
C LEU A 53 -7.15 -7.94 12.52
N ASN A 54 -8.37 -8.47 12.49
CA ASN A 54 -8.78 -9.63 13.27
C ASN A 54 -9.18 -10.78 12.35
N ASP A 55 -9.00 -12.01 12.81
CA ASP A 55 -9.56 -13.19 12.16
C ASP A 55 -11.08 -13.31 12.41
N GLY A 56 -11.68 -14.33 11.80
CA GLY A 56 -13.13 -14.58 11.90
C GLY A 56 -13.64 -14.88 13.33
N GLU A 57 -12.74 -15.13 14.28
CA GLU A 57 -13.06 -15.32 15.71
C GLU A 57 -12.84 -14.03 16.53
N GLY A 58 -12.46 -12.93 15.86
CA GLY A 58 -12.18 -11.65 16.50
C GLY A 58 -10.79 -11.58 17.15
N GLN A 59 -9.91 -12.55 16.92
CA GLN A 59 -8.54 -12.51 17.42
C GLN A 59 -7.65 -11.71 16.46
N VAL A 60 -6.81 -10.82 17.01
CA VAL A 60 -5.86 -10.04 16.21
C VAL A 60 -4.95 -10.98 15.43
N PHE A 61 -4.81 -10.78 14.10
CA PHE A 61 -3.87 -11.55 13.27
C PHE A 61 -2.44 -11.40 13.78
N GLY A 62 -1.96 -10.15 13.88
CA GLY A 62 -0.69 -9.81 14.51
C GLY A 62 0.57 -10.14 13.70
N SER A 63 0.50 -11.00 12.67
CA SER A 63 1.66 -11.33 11.84
C SER A 63 1.24 -11.69 10.41
N PHE A 64 2.16 -11.50 9.46
CA PHE A 64 1.96 -11.91 8.07
C PHE A 64 1.70 -13.42 7.97
N ALA A 65 2.45 -14.24 8.72
CA ALA A 65 2.27 -15.70 8.73
C ALA A 65 0.85 -16.16 9.12
N ARG A 66 0.19 -15.46 10.06
CA ARG A 66 -1.20 -15.80 10.42
C ARG A 66 -2.20 -15.38 9.33
N ILE A 67 -1.93 -14.27 8.65
CA ILE A 67 -2.74 -13.82 7.50
C ILE A 67 -2.57 -14.80 6.34
N GLU A 68 -1.33 -15.19 6.02
CA GLU A 68 -1.04 -16.19 4.98
C GLU A 68 -1.72 -17.52 5.26
N ALA A 69 -1.65 -18.02 6.51
CA ALA A 69 -2.32 -19.28 6.87
C ALA A 69 -3.84 -19.22 6.68
N ALA A 70 -4.47 -18.09 7.05
CA ALA A 70 -5.91 -17.89 6.87
C ALA A 70 -6.32 -17.75 5.40
N LEU A 71 -5.49 -17.11 4.58
CA LEU A 71 -5.70 -17.02 3.13
C LEU A 71 -5.48 -18.36 2.42
N ALA A 72 -4.46 -19.11 2.82
CA ALA A 72 -4.16 -20.42 2.25
C ALA A 72 -5.30 -21.42 2.47
N ALA A 73 -5.98 -21.36 3.62
CA ALA A 73 -7.19 -22.14 3.88
C ALA A 73 -8.35 -21.84 2.90
N GLN A 74 -8.30 -20.69 2.23
CA GLN A 74 -9.26 -20.25 1.21
C GLN A 74 -8.72 -20.38 -0.22
N GLY A 75 -7.56 -21.03 -0.41
CA GLY A 75 -6.90 -21.12 -1.71
C GLY A 75 -6.36 -19.78 -2.22
N GLN A 76 -6.00 -18.87 -1.31
CA GLN A 76 -5.44 -17.55 -1.60
C GLN A 76 -4.04 -17.37 -0.99
N GLN A 77 -3.30 -16.40 -1.49
CA GLN A 77 -1.95 -16.03 -1.03
C GLN A 77 -1.77 -14.52 -0.98
N LEU A 78 -0.82 -14.05 -0.15
CA LEU A 78 -0.35 -12.67 -0.18
C LEU A 78 0.70 -12.51 -1.28
N LEU A 79 0.53 -11.51 -2.14
CA LEU A 79 1.56 -11.09 -3.09
C LEU A 79 2.53 -10.08 -2.46
N PHE A 80 2.02 -9.20 -1.60
CA PHE A 80 2.79 -8.45 -0.61
C PHE A 80 1.89 -8.04 0.56
N ALA A 81 2.50 -7.69 1.69
CA ALA A 81 1.79 -7.08 2.80
C ALA A 81 2.70 -6.15 3.62
N MET A 82 2.10 -5.15 4.25
CA MET A 82 2.79 -4.17 5.08
C MET A 82 1.88 -3.79 6.26
N ASN A 83 2.46 -3.41 7.40
CA ASN A 83 1.64 -2.78 8.45
C ASN A 83 0.98 -1.49 7.92
N ALA A 84 -0.31 -1.32 8.20
CA ALA A 84 -1.10 -0.18 7.77
C ALA A 84 -1.00 0.96 8.81
N GLY A 85 -2.13 1.63 9.11
CA GLY A 85 -2.14 2.76 10.05
C GLY A 85 -1.70 2.40 11.47
N MET A 86 -1.33 3.42 12.24
CA MET A 86 -0.84 3.28 13.61
C MET A 86 -1.88 2.62 14.52
N PHE A 87 -1.38 1.89 15.53
CA PHE A 87 -2.19 1.13 16.47
C PHE A 87 -1.74 1.34 17.93
N HIS A 88 -2.66 1.08 18.87
CA HIS A 88 -2.40 1.07 20.31
C HIS A 88 -1.68 -0.21 20.75
N PRO A 89 -1.10 -0.29 21.97
CA PRO A 89 -0.41 -1.51 22.43
C PRO A 89 -1.27 -2.79 22.40
N ASP A 90 -2.60 -2.65 22.47
CA ASP A 90 -3.60 -3.72 22.32
C ASP A 90 -3.96 -4.04 20.85
N ARG A 91 -3.21 -3.47 19.90
CA ARG A 91 -3.31 -3.65 18.43
C ARG A 91 -4.53 -3.03 17.77
N ARG A 92 -5.39 -2.32 18.51
CA ARG A 92 -6.50 -1.59 17.92
C ARG A 92 -5.99 -0.37 17.13
N PRO A 93 -6.62 -0.03 15.98
CA PRO A 93 -6.30 1.19 15.23
C PRO A 93 -6.40 2.44 16.10
N VAL A 94 -5.48 3.40 15.91
CA VAL A 94 -5.53 4.71 16.60
C VAL A 94 -6.63 5.60 16.02
N GLY A 95 -6.81 5.55 14.69
CA GLY A 95 -7.77 6.35 13.94
C GLY A 95 -8.82 5.53 13.22
N LEU A 96 -9.46 6.14 12.21
CA LEU A 96 -10.45 5.47 11.37
C LEU A 96 -9.91 4.12 10.88
N TYR A 97 -10.76 3.10 10.99
CA TYR A 97 -10.54 1.81 10.36
C TYR A 97 -11.86 1.29 9.83
N VAL A 98 -11.88 0.98 8.53
CA VAL A 98 -13.01 0.38 7.83
C VAL A 98 -12.52 -0.94 7.22
N GLU A 99 -13.27 -2.00 7.45
CA GLU A 99 -13.00 -3.34 6.91
C GLU A 99 -14.31 -3.90 6.36
N GLU A 100 -14.34 -4.22 5.07
CA GLU A 100 -15.52 -4.68 4.34
C GLU A 100 -16.75 -3.76 4.52
N HIS A 101 -16.54 -2.45 4.29
CA HIS A 101 -17.53 -1.37 4.47
C HIS A 101 -17.98 -1.13 5.93
N GLU A 102 -17.49 -1.90 6.90
CA GLU A 102 -17.84 -1.71 8.31
C GLU A 102 -16.78 -0.88 9.04
N GLN A 103 -17.19 0.27 9.58
CA GLN A 103 -16.33 1.10 10.41
C GLN A 103 -16.10 0.46 11.79
N ARG A 104 -14.88 -0.01 12.06
CA ARG A 104 -14.49 -0.61 13.34
C ARG A 104 -13.81 0.36 14.29
N ALA A 105 -13.28 1.47 13.79
CA ALA A 105 -12.66 2.52 14.60
C ALA A 105 -13.01 3.90 14.03
N ARG A 106 -13.13 4.90 14.91
CA ARG A 106 -13.58 6.25 14.56
C ARG A 106 -12.47 7.11 13.97
N LEU A 107 -12.85 8.02 13.07
CA LEU A 107 -11.99 9.09 12.58
C LEU A 107 -11.50 10.02 13.71
N VAL A 108 -10.27 10.50 13.58
CA VAL A 108 -9.65 11.47 14.49
C VAL A 108 -9.14 12.68 13.71
N THR A 109 -9.87 13.80 13.73
CA THR A 109 -9.50 15.03 13.02
C THR A 109 -8.70 16.02 13.87
N ARG A 110 -8.76 15.87 15.20
CA ARG A 110 -8.04 16.76 16.13
C ARG A 110 -6.53 16.52 16.10
N GLU A 111 -5.78 17.61 16.28
CA GLU A 111 -4.36 17.54 16.57
C GLU A 111 -4.07 16.69 17.82
N GLY A 112 -2.88 16.12 17.86
CA GLY A 112 -2.44 15.28 18.96
C GLY A 112 -0.93 15.05 18.98
N PRO A 113 -0.44 14.27 19.95
CA PRO A 113 0.97 13.97 20.05
C PRO A 113 1.44 13.02 18.94
N GLY A 114 2.75 13.03 18.70
CA GLY A 114 3.42 12.10 17.79
C GLY A 114 3.07 12.32 16.32
N ASN A 115 3.43 11.35 15.50
CA ASN A 115 3.25 11.41 14.05
C ASN A 115 1.75 11.38 13.67
N PHE A 116 0.94 10.53 14.31
CA PHE A 116 -0.49 10.41 14.03
C PHE A 116 -1.25 11.74 14.16
N GLY A 117 -0.97 12.49 15.24
CA GLY A 117 -1.63 13.76 15.52
C GLY A 117 -1.06 14.96 14.76
N MET A 118 -0.09 14.74 13.85
CA MET A 118 0.50 15.79 13.03
C MET A 118 -0.41 16.09 11.83
N LEU A 119 -1.10 17.24 11.87
CA LEU A 119 -1.93 17.70 10.77
C LEU A 119 -1.12 18.40 9.67
N PRO A 120 -1.50 18.23 8.38
CA PRO A 120 -2.58 17.37 7.90
C PRO A 120 -2.28 15.86 8.02
N ASN A 121 -3.25 15.11 8.53
CA ASN A 121 -3.24 13.64 8.51
C ASN A 121 -4.34 13.15 7.57
N GLY A 122 -4.37 11.86 7.26
CA GLY A 122 -5.24 11.39 6.19
C GLY A 122 -5.69 9.95 6.30
N VAL A 123 -6.63 9.62 5.42
CA VAL A 123 -7.21 8.29 5.26
C VAL A 123 -6.78 7.75 3.91
N PHE A 124 -6.15 6.58 3.91
CA PHE A 124 -6.04 5.77 2.70
C PHE A 124 -7.33 4.98 2.56
N CYS A 125 -8.06 5.22 1.47
CA CYS A 125 -9.35 4.63 1.16
C CYS A 125 -9.24 3.75 -0.08
N ILE A 126 -9.74 2.52 0.03
CA ILE A 126 -9.91 1.57 -1.05
C ILE A 126 -11.41 1.46 -1.32
N SER A 127 -11.85 1.86 -2.51
CA SER A 127 -13.23 1.77 -2.98
C SER A 127 -13.31 0.80 -4.15
N ASP A 128 -14.53 0.49 -4.61
CA ASP A 128 -14.72 -0.29 -5.84
C ASP A 128 -14.18 0.43 -7.09
N GLY A 129 -14.09 1.76 -7.06
CA GLY A 129 -13.59 2.59 -8.16
C GLY A 129 -12.07 2.81 -8.18
N GLY A 130 -11.35 2.33 -7.17
CA GLY A 130 -9.91 2.52 -7.01
C GLY A 130 -9.53 3.09 -5.65
N PHE A 131 -8.40 3.80 -5.63
CA PHE A 131 -7.74 4.24 -4.40
C PHE A 131 -7.80 5.76 -4.25
N SER A 132 -7.79 6.22 -3.00
CA SER A 132 -7.62 7.63 -2.69
C SER A 132 -6.89 7.85 -1.37
N ILE A 133 -6.21 8.98 -1.27
CA ILE A 133 -5.71 9.52 0.00
C ILE A 133 -6.43 10.84 0.22
N ILE A 134 -7.13 10.92 1.34
CA ILE A 134 -8.07 12.00 1.67
C ILE A 134 -7.64 12.60 3.00
N GLU A 135 -7.55 13.93 3.07
CA GLU A 135 -7.26 14.61 4.34
C GLU A 135 -8.39 14.34 5.34
N SER A 136 -8.07 14.25 6.63
CA SER A 136 -9.02 13.84 7.66
C SER A 136 -10.27 14.71 7.80
N HIS A 137 -10.18 16.04 7.64
CA HIS A 137 -11.32 16.93 7.66
C HIS A 137 -12.15 16.77 6.38
N ASP A 138 -11.49 16.68 5.22
CA ASP A 138 -12.18 16.40 3.95
C ASP A 138 -12.94 15.06 4.01
N TYR A 139 -12.35 14.04 4.63
CA TYR A 139 -13.01 12.75 4.85
C TYR A 139 -14.23 12.89 5.77
N ALA A 140 -14.11 13.70 6.82
CA ALA A 140 -15.21 13.98 7.74
C ALA A 140 -16.38 14.72 7.06
N ASP A 141 -16.09 15.53 6.04
CA ASP A 141 -17.10 16.30 5.32
C ASP A 141 -17.76 15.50 4.19
N THR A 142 -16.98 14.66 3.49
CA THR A 142 -17.44 13.97 2.27
C THR A 142 -17.95 12.54 2.50
N HIS A 143 -17.54 11.88 3.58
CA HIS A 143 -17.93 10.51 3.92
C HIS A 143 -17.88 9.54 2.72
N PRO A 144 -16.72 9.39 2.06
CA PRO A 144 -16.60 8.53 0.89
C PRO A 144 -16.87 7.07 1.26
N ASP A 145 -17.46 6.33 0.32
CA ASP A 145 -17.75 4.91 0.50
C ASP A 145 -16.48 4.09 0.25
N CYS A 146 -15.81 3.73 1.35
CA CYS A 146 -14.60 2.93 1.33
C CYS A 146 -14.93 1.49 1.72
N ARG A 147 -14.64 0.54 0.81
CA ARG A 147 -14.63 -0.90 1.14
C ARG A 147 -13.63 -1.19 2.25
N PHE A 148 -12.44 -0.58 2.17
CA PHE A 148 -11.46 -0.59 3.25
C PHE A 148 -10.89 0.81 3.46
N ALA A 149 -10.60 1.18 4.70
CA ALA A 149 -9.93 2.44 4.99
C ALA A 149 -9.06 2.35 6.24
N THR A 150 -7.92 3.03 6.20
CA THR A 150 -7.04 3.19 7.37
C THR A 150 -6.60 4.64 7.47
N GLN A 151 -6.84 5.25 8.63
CA GLN A 151 -6.30 6.56 8.94
C GLN A 151 -4.88 6.43 9.49
N SER A 152 -4.02 7.33 9.04
CA SER A 152 -2.75 7.57 9.70
C SER A 152 -2.27 8.99 9.49
N GLY A 153 -1.06 9.31 9.95
CA GLY A 153 -0.50 10.64 9.84
C GLY A 153 0.98 10.66 10.15
N PRO A 154 1.74 11.61 9.58
CA PRO A 154 1.29 12.72 8.73
C PRO A 154 0.98 12.32 7.27
N MET A 155 0.21 13.13 6.54
CA MET A 155 0.25 13.09 5.08
C MET A 155 1.66 13.44 4.60
N LEU A 156 2.19 12.71 3.63
CA LEU A 156 3.54 12.93 3.13
C LEU A 156 3.56 14.00 2.04
N VAL A 157 2.64 13.86 1.08
CA VAL A 157 2.46 14.77 -0.06
C VAL A 157 0.98 15.13 -0.14
N ILE A 158 0.70 16.43 -0.28
CA ILE A 158 -0.63 17.02 -0.31
C ILE A 158 -0.70 17.89 -1.55
N ASP A 159 -1.42 17.44 -2.57
CA ASP A 159 -1.58 18.12 -3.86
C ASP A 159 -0.24 18.58 -4.46
N GLY A 160 0.75 17.69 -4.42
CA GLY A 160 2.10 17.93 -4.94
C GLY A 160 3.03 18.73 -4.01
N ALA A 161 2.54 19.26 -2.88
CA ALA A 161 3.36 19.89 -1.86
C ALA A 161 3.78 18.87 -0.78
N LEU A 162 4.99 19.00 -0.24
CA LEU A 162 5.38 18.22 0.95
C LEU A 162 4.67 18.79 2.17
N HIS A 163 4.44 17.95 3.19
CA HIS A 163 3.87 18.42 4.44
C HIS A 163 4.68 19.59 5.04
N PRO A 164 4.04 20.69 5.49
CA PRO A 164 4.71 21.92 5.93
C PRO A 164 5.61 21.79 7.18
N ARG A 165 5.57 20.64 7.88
CA ARG A 165 6.36 20.39 9.08
C ARG A 165 7.64 19.61 8.78
N PHE A 166 7.83 19.18 7.53
CA PHE A 166 9.00 18.40 7.14
C PHE A 166 10.16 19.33 6.82
N GLN A 167 11.09 19.41 7.76
CA GLN A 167 12.29 20.22 7.59
C GLN A 167 13.37 19.46 6.81
N PRO A 168 14.02 20.07 5.80
CA PRO A 168 15.09 19.45 5.03
C PRO A 168 16.28 18.99 5.88
N ASP A 169 16.58 19.74 6.95
CA ASP A 169 17.69 19.53 7.88
C ASP A 169 17.30 18.76 9.15
N SER A 170 16.13 18.12 9.16
CA SER A 170 15.68 17.32 10.30
C SER A 170 16.68 16.20 10.63
N THR A 171 16.99 16.04 11.92
CA THR A 171 17.82 14.93 12.42
C THR A 171 16.99 13.68 12.78
N SER A 172 15.66 13.74 12.63
CA SER A 172 14.75 12.64 12.95
C SER A 172 14.73 11.59 11.84
N VAL A 173 15.50 10.53 12.02
CA VAL A 173 15.61 9.42 11.07
C VAL A 173 15.01 8.14 11.64
N PHE A 174 14.18 7.47 10.83
CA PHE A 174 13.56 6.19 11.15
C PHE A 174 13.43 5.36 9.87
N ILE A 175 13.26 4.05 10.03
CA ILE A 175 12.63 3.27 8.96
C ILE A 175 11.20 3.78 8.82
N ARG A 176 10.80 4.09 7.60
CA ARG A 176 9.48 4.67 7.31
C ARG A 176 8.79 3.84 6.25
N ASN A 177 7.49 3.68 6.40
CA ASN A 177 6.62 3.17 5.36
C ASN A 177 5.48 4.15 5.06
N GLY A 178 4.88 3.98 3.90
CA GLY A 178 3.83 4.87 3.42
C GLY A 178 3.17 4.32 2.17
N VAL A 179 2.07 4.96 1.81
CA VAL A 179 1.33 4.69 0.58
C VAL A 179 1.16 5.98 -0.20
N GLY A 180 1.32 5.93 -1.51
CA GLY A 180 0.97 7.00 -2.44
C GLY A 180 -0.05 6.51 -3.45
N VAL A 181 -0.82 7.43 -4.02
CA VAL A 181 -1.87 7.11 -4.99
C VAL A 181 -1.69 7.96 -6.24
N SER A 182 -1.86 7.36 -7.41
CA SER A 182 -1.83 8.07 -8.70
C SER A 182 -2.99 9.06 -8.81
N GLU A 183 -2.84 10.08 -9.66
CA GLU A 183 -3.85 11.14 -9.82
C GLU A 183 -5.22 10.60 -10.30
N ASP A 184 -5.22 9.55 -11.12
CA ASP A 184 -6.42 8.86 -11.59
C ASP A 184 -7.01 7.84 -10.60
N GLY A 185 -6.37 7.65 -9.43
CA GLY A 185 -6.78 6.69 -8.41
C GLY A 185 -6.61 5.22 -8.81
N GLN A 186 -5.98 4.92 -9.95
CA GLN A 186 -5.90 3.55 -10.49
C GLN A 186 -4.69 2.77 -9.96
N ARG A 187 -3.76 3.43 -9.26
CA ARG A 187 -2.53 2.83 -8.75
C ARG A 187 -2.25 3.26 -7.32
N ALA A 188 -2.05 2.28 -6.43
CA ALA A 188 -1.53 2.49 -5.09
C ALA A 188 -0.09 1.98 -5.02
N VAL A 189 0.81 2.80 -4.49
CA VAL A 189 2.25 2.52 -4.38
C VAL A 189 2.67 2.54 -2.94
N PHE A 190 3.15 1.40 -2.49
CA PHE A 190 3.48 1.06 -1.12
C PHE A 190 5.00 1.05 -0.97
N VAL A 191 5.53 1.89 -0.09
CA VAL A 191 6.98 2.10 0.03
C VAL A 191 7.42 1.85 1.46
N ILE A 192 8.57 1.20 1.63
CA ILE A 192 9.32 1.15 2.89
C ILE A 192 10.80 1.47 2.61
N SER A 193 11.42 2.29 3.46
CA SER A 193 12.86 2.55 3.40
C SER A 193 13.66 1.39 4.00
N ASP A 194 14.77 0.99 3.40
CA ASP A 194 15.63 -0.07 3.96
C ASP A 194 16.59 0.46 5.03
N GLN A 195 16.84 1.77 5.03
CA GLN A 195 17.66 2.47 6.03
C GLN A 195 16.90 3.66 6.63
N PRO A 196 17.28 4.13 7.83
CA PRO A 196 16.62 5.29 8.44
C PRO A 196 16.70 6.54 7.55
N VAL A 197 15.56 7.19 7.33
CA VAL A 197 15.44 8.42 6.54
C VAL A 197 14.63 9.48 7.27
N THR A 198 14.78 10.74 6.89
CA THR A 198 13.93 11.83 7.38
C THR A 198 12.55 11.78 6.72
N PHE A 199 11.54 12.40 7.34
CA PHE A 199 10.24 12.58 6.67
C PHE A 199 10.36 13.36 5.37
N HIS A 200 11.23 14.39 5.35
CA HIS A 200 11.47 15.19 4.16
C HIS A 200 11.98 14.34 2.99
N ARG A 201 13.02 13.52 3.20
CA ARG A 201 13.54 12.61 2.17
C ARG A 201 12.48 11.60 1.75
N PHE A 202 11.77 11.01 2.70
CA PHE A 202 10.73 10.01 2.41
C PHE A 202 9.60 10.60 1.57
N ALA A 203 9.10 11.79 1.91
CA ALA A 203 8.06 12.47 1.14
C ALA A 203 8.54 12.90 -0.25
N ARG A 204 9.80 13.34 -0.37
CA ARG A 204 10.43 13.61 -1.67
C ARG A 204 10.53 12.37 -2.55
N PHE A 205 10.75 11.19 -1.98
CA PHE A 205 10.75 9.96 -2.77
C PHE A 205 9.38 9.75 -3.47
N PHE A 206 8.27 9.91 -2.75
CA PHE A 206 6.93 9.85 -3.36
C PHE A 206 6.73 10.91 -4.44
N ARG A 207 7.07 12.17 -4.16
CA ARG A 207 6.80 13.28 -5.08
C ARG A 207 7.76 13.32 -6.28
N ASP A 208 9.07 13.32 -6.00
CA ASP A 208 10.12 13.61 -6.98
C ASP A 208 10.50 12.37 -7.79
N VAL A 209 10.40 11.16 -7.20
CA VAL A 209 10.81 9.90 -7.87
C VAL A 209 9.59 9.17 -8.42
N LEU A 210 8.56 8.95 -7.60
CA LEU A 210 7.38 8.19 -8.01
C LEU A 210 6.32 9.05 -8.74
N GLY A 211 6.46 10.37 -8.72
CA GLY A 211 5.53 11.32 -9.34
C GLY A 211 4.14 11.34 -8.68
N LEU A 212 4.06 11.01 -7.39
CA LEU A 212 2.79 10.86 -6.68
C LEU A 212 2.48 12.13 -5.89
N ASN A 213 1.38 12.78 -6.27
CA ASN A 213 0.94 14.06 -5.68
C ASN A 213 0.18 13.91 -4.36
N ARG A 214 -0.20 12.67 -4.01
CA ARG A 214 -0.83 12.35 -2.72
C ARG A 214 -0.14 11.13 -2.12
N ALA A 215 0.34 11.28 -0.90
CA ALA A 215 0.97 10.21 -0.15
C ALA A 215 0.70 10.35 1.34
N LEU A 216 0.68 9.22 2.05
CA LEU A 216 0.33 9.10 3.46
C LEU A 216 1.37 8.21 4.16
N TYR A 217 1.85 8.68 5.30
CA TYR A 217 2.68 7.88 6.18
C TYR A 217 1.83 6.87 6.95
N LEU A 218 2.28 5.62 7.05
CA LEU A 218 1.51 4.56 7.70
C LEU A 218 1.94 4.37 9.16
N ASP A 219 3.02 3.64 9.45
CA ASP A 219 3.54 3.50 10.82
C ASP A 219 5.05 3.21 10.83
N GLY A 220 5.78 3.91 11.69
CA GLY A 220 7.23 3.73 11.91
C GLY A 220 7.64 3.30 13.30
N SER A 221 6.69 3.09 14.22
CA SER A 221 6.99 2.34 15.45
C SER A 221 7.20 0.86 15.13
N VAL A 222 6.48 0.38 14.12
CA VAL A 222 6.71 -0.89 13.44
C VAL A 222 6.64 -0.61 11.95
N SER A 223 7.73 -0.80 11.20
CA SER A 223 7.71 -0.79 9.74
C SER A 223 8.19 -2.14 9.24
N ARG A 224 7.31 -2.89 8.59
CA ARG A 224 7.57 -4.24 8.10
C ARG A 224 6.95 -4.47 6.74
N LEU A 225 7.64 -5.29 5.95
CA LEU A 225 7.21 -5.72 4.64
C LEU A 225 7.32 -7.25 4.53
N TYR A 226 6.27 -7.84 4.00
CA TYR A 226 6.26 -9.16 3.39
C TYR A 226 6.20 -8.96 1.87
N ALA A 227 7.24 -9.39 1.17
CA ALA A 227 7.37 -9.27 -0.28
C ALA A 227 8.22 -10.46 -0.80
N PRO A 228 7.60 -11.60 -1.12
CA PRO A 228 8.30 -12.80 -1.61
C PRO A 228 9.14 -12.54 -2.87
N GLY A 229 8.67 -11.66 -3.76
CA GLY A 229 9.41 -11.26 -4.96
C GLY A 229 10.73 -10.52 -4.69
N LEU A 230 10.92 -10.01 -3.46
CA LEU A 230 12.17 -9.42 -2.97
C LEU A 230 12.89 -10.33 -1.97
N GLU A 231 12.45 -11.59 -1.83
CA GLU A 231 12.93 -12.53 -0.81
C GLU A 231 12.88 -11.95 0.62
N ARG A 232 11.89 -11.07 0.88
CA ARG A 232 11.77 -10.32 2.13
C ARG A 232 10.54 -10.72 2.91
N SER A 233 10.74 -11.06 4.18
CA SER A 233 9.67 -11.23 5.15
C SER A 233 10.13 -10.75 6.51
N ASP A 234 9.80 -9.51 6.85
CA ASP A 234 10.20 -8.89 8.10
C ASP A 234 9.44 -9.49 9.29
N TRP A 235 10.16 -9.88 10.35
CA TRP A 235 9.60 -10.47 11.56
C TRP A 235 9.63 -9.50 12.76
N GLY A 236 8.87 -9.81 13.81
CA GLY A 236 8.95 -9.11 15.09
C GLY A 236 7.65 -9.18 15.90
N MET A 237 7.50 -8.28 16.88
CA MET A 237 6.32 -8.17 17.74
C MET A 237 5.00 -8.10 16.97
N PRO A 238 3.88 -8.62 17.51
CA PRO A 238 2.59 -8.56 16.87
C PRO A 238 2.20 -7.14 16.40
N MET A 239 1.55 -7.04 15.23
CA MET A 239 1.12 -5.77 14.62
C MET A 239 -0.39 -5.55 14.80
N GLY A 240 -0.84 -4.31 14.59
CA GLY A 240 -2.26 -4.00 14.42
C GLY A 240 -2.69 -4.18 12.96
N PRO A 241 -3.34 -3.18 12.35
CA PRO A 241 -3.73 -3.22 10.96
C PRO A 241 -2.59 -3.60 10.00
N VAL A 242 -2.91 -4.44 9.03
CA VAL A 242 -2.05 -4.82 7.90
C VAL A 242 -2.80 -4.54 6.61
N VAL A 243 -2.10 -3.99 5.62
CA VAL A 243 -2.58 -3.90 4.22
C VAL A 243 -1.88 -4.99 3.41
N GLY A 244 -2.62 -5.67 2.55
CA GLY A 244 -2.05 -6.75 1.74
C GLY A 244 -2.79 -6.95 0.42
N LEU A 245 -2.01 -7.24 -0.62
CA LEU A 245 -2.53 -7.61 -1.94
C LEU A 245 -2.67 -9.12 -2.02
N VAL A 246 -3.87 -9.59 -2.36
CA VAL A 246 -4.24 -11.00 -2.35
C VAL A 246 -4.41 -11.52 -3.78
N ALA A 247 -4.04 -12.77 -4.02
CA ALA A 247 -4.35 -13.49 -5.25
C ALA A 247 -4.74 -14.94 -4.95
N PRO A 248 -5.44 -15.64 -5.86
CA PRO A 248 -5.57 -17.09 -5.78
C PRO A 248 -4.21 -17.79 -5.79
N ILE A 249 -4.12 -18.93 -5.11
CA ILE A 249 -3.02 -19.89 -5.28
C ILE A 249 -3.23 -20.56 -6.64
N GLY A 250 -2.23 -20.46 -7.52
CA GLY A 250 -2.25 -21.06 -8.86
C GLY A 250 -2.05 -22.57 -8.84
#